data_AF-A0A418LZX6-F1
#
_entry.id   AF-A0A418LZX6-F1
#
_cell.length_a   1.000
_cell.length_b   1.000
_cell.length_c   1.000
_cell.angle_alpha   90.00
_cell.angle_beta   90.00
_cell.angle_gamma   90.00
#
_symmetry.space_group_name_H-M   'P 1'
#
loop_
_entity.id
_entity.type
_entity.pdbx_description
1 polymer ?
#
loop_
_entity_poly.entity_id
_entity_poly.type
_entity_poly.pdbx_seq_one_letter_code
_entity_poly.pdbx_strand_id
1 'polypeptide(L)'
;MYFSDKIRVARYNIGQEATAVPIANCKRCNRIFNKGRRELCPQCIAEEDAAFRVVKAYLKDHRDATLAEVTDATEVDVELLVAMIRNGRLLLRDNPNLTYPCERCGQPTHAGHYCPQCAAELVTALSGAQEELARKIKGKDNDGYYSRRQHL
;
A
#
# COMPACT_ATOMS: atom_id res chain seq x y z
N MET A 1 -70.64 -20.96 -8.81
CA MET A 1 -69.56 -21.12 -9.80
C MET A 1 -68.25 -21.26 -9.04
N TYR A 2 -67.72 -22.48 -9.02
CA TYR A 2 -66.43 -22.85 -8.46
C TYR A 2 -65.31 -22.40 -9.40
N PHE A 3 -64.30 -21.70 -8.87
CA PHE A 3 -62.92 -21.63 -9.38
C PHE A 3 -62.09 -21.24 -8.14
N SER A 4 -61.32 -22.15 -7.51
CA SER A 4 -59.96 -22.56 -7.92
C SER A 4 -59.07 -21.30 -8.02
N ASP A 5 -58.07 -21.05 -7.17
CA ASP A 5 -56.96 -21.95 -6.89
C ASP A 5 -56.22 -21.62 -5.58
N LYS A 6 -55.82 -22.70 -4.91
CA LYS A 6 -54.82 -22.72 -3.84
C LYS A 6 -53.46 -22.36 -4.44
N ILE A 7 -52.76 -21.37 -3.88
CA ILE A 7 -51.28 -21.44 -3.81
C ILE A 7 -50.85 -20.99 -2.42
N ARG A 8 -50.61 -21.99 -1.54
CA ARG A 8 -49.76 -21.85 -0.36
C ARG A 8 -48.37 -21.45 -0.86
N VAL A 9 -48.05 -20.15 -0.81
CA VAL A 9 -46.65 -19.72 -0.99
C VAL A 9 -45.84 -20.27 0.18
N ALA A 10 -45.02 -21.26 -0.12
CA ALA A 10 -44.08 -21.86 0.82
C ALA A 10 -43.15 -20.77 1.33
N ARG A 11 -43.11 -20.59 2.65
CA ARG A 11 -42.06 -19.84 3.34
C ARG A 11 -40.77 -20.63 3.14
N TYR A 12 -40.00 -20.26 2.12
CA TYR A 12 -38.68 -20.82 1.90
C TYR A 12 -37.70 -20.06 2.81
N ASN A 13 -37.53 -20.57 4.03
CA ASN A 13 -36.43 -20.17 4.92
C ASN A 13 -35.14 -20.82 4.39
N ILE A 14 -34.39 -20.09 3.55
CA ILE A 14 -32.99 -20.42 3.30
C ILE A 14 -32.16 -19.59 4.26
N GLY A 15 -31.85 -20.15 5.41
CA GLY A 15 -30.71 -19.71 6.19
C GLY A 15 -29.44 -20.22 5.52
N GLN A 16 -28.75 -19.38 4.75
CA GLN A 16 -27.30 -19.43 4.54
C GLN A 16 -26.81 -17.99 4.30
N GLU A 17 -25.95 -17.50 5.19
CA GLU A 17 -25.38 -16.17 5.15
C GLU A 17 -24.50 -16.02 3.89
N ALA A 18 -25.04 -15.35 2.86
CA ALA A 18 -24.23 -14.90 1.74
C ALA A 18 -23.27 -13.82 2.25
N THR A 19 -22.00 -14.19 2.46
CA THR A 19 -20.94 -13.19 2.61
C THR A 19 -20.88 -12.42 1.29
N ALA A 20 -21.45 -11.21 1.28
CA ALA A 20 -21.47 -10.36 0.11
C ALA A 20 -20.02 -9.97 -0.21
N VAL A 21 -19.41 -10.67 -1.18
CA VAL A 21 -18.09 -10.30 -1.68
C VAL A 21 -18.27 -9.04 -2.53
N PRO A 22 -17.68 -7.89 -2.13
CA PRO A 22 -17.89 -6.66 -2.86
C PRO A 22 -17.35 -6.79 -4.29
N ILE A 23 -18.09 -6.31 -5.28
CA ILE A 23 -17.62 -6.25 -6.66
C ILE A 23 -16.82 -4.95 -6.83
N ALA A 24 -15.66 -5.02 -7.47
CA ALA A 24 -14.83 -3.85 -7.76
C ALA A 24 -14.18 -3.93 -9.15
N ASN A 25 -13.66 -2.80 -9.61
CA ASN A 25 -12.86 -2.72 -10.82
C ASN A 25 -11.37 -2.82 -10.46
N CYS A 26 -10.63 -3.65 -11.18
CA CYS A 26 -9.19 -3.81 -11.01
C CYS A 26 -8.46 -2.47 -11.28
N LYS A 27 -7.61 -2.01 -10.36
CA LYS A 27 -6.85 -0.76 -10.55
C LYS A 27 -5.86 -0.78 -11.73
N ARG A 28 -5.45 -1.97 -12.19
CA ARG A 28 -4.48 -2.13 -13.29
C ARG A 28 -5.14 -2.29 -14.66
N CYS A 29 -6.15 -3.16 -14.77
CA CYS A 29 -6.78 -3.50 -16.06
C CYS A 29 -8.26 -3.10 -16.17
N ASN A 30 -8.82 -2.46 -15.15
CA ASN A 30 -10.24 -2.06 -15.06
C ASN A 30 -11.28 -3.18 -15.19
N ARG A 31 -10.88 -4.46 -15.23
CA ARG A 31 -11.83 -5.57 -15.25
C ARG A 31 -12.60 -5.67 -13.93
N ILE A 32 -13.90 -5.93 -14.04
CA ILE A 32 -14.79 -6.22 -12.91
C ILE A 32 -14.40 -7.56 -12.29
N PHE A 33 -14.24 -7.61 -10.97
CA PHE A 33 -13.92 -8.83 -10.22
C PHE A 33 -14.50 -8.79 -8.80
N ASN A 34 -14.57 -9.96 -8.18
CA ASN A 34 -14.92 -10.09 -6.76
C ASN A 34 -13.73 -9.62 -5.91
N LYS A 35 -13.89 -8.49 -5.22
CA LYS A 35 -12.86 -7.84 -4.42
C LYS A 35 -12.50 -8.69 -3.21
N GLY A 36 -11.26 -9.17 -3.20
CA GLY A 36 -10.63 -9.78 -2.03
C GLY A 36 -9.94 -8.72 -1.15
N ARG A 37 -8.77 -9.08 -0.61
CA ARG A 37 -7.94 -8.15 0.17
C ARG A 37 -7.17 -7.13 -0.68
N ARG A 38 -6.96 -7.43 -1.97
CA ARG A 38 -6.20 -6.58 -2.91
C ARG A 38 -7.15 -5.88 -3.87
N GLU A 39 -6.72 -4.72 -4.38
CA GLU A 39 -7.42 -3.92 -5.39
C GLU A 39 -7.13 -4.40 -6.83
N LEU A 40 -6.54 -5.58 -6.99
CA LEU A 40 -6.14 -6.18 -8.27
C LEU A 40 -6.93 -7.47 -8.50
N CYS A 41 -7.31 -7.72 -9.76
CA CYS A 41 -7.99 -8.95 -10.13
C CYS A 41 -7.03 -10.16 -10.10
N PRO A 42 -7.56 -11.41 -10.02
CA PRO A 42 -6.73 -12.62 -9.95
C PRO A 42 -5.71 -12.76 -11.08
N GLN A 43 -6.06 -12.32 -12.30
CA GLN A 43 -5.15 -12.37 -13.44
C GLN A 43 -3.96 -11.41 -13.24
N CYS A 44 -4.20 -10.15 -12.89
CA CYS A 44 -3.11 -9.20 -12.67
C CYS A 44 -2.21 -9.61 -11.50
N ILE A 45 -2.78 -10.24 -10.46
CA ILE A 45 -1.97 -10.81 -9.36
C ILE A 45 -1.08 -11.94 -9.88
N ALA A 46 -1.61 -12.85 -10.70
CA ALA A 46 -0.83 -13.93 -11.30
C ALA A 46 0.29 -13.41 -12.20
N GLU A 47 0.04 -12.35 -12.98
CA GLU A 47 1.04 -11.67 -13.80
C GLU A 47 2.16 -11.03 -12.95
N GLU A 48 1.81 -10.34 -11.85
CA GLU A 48 2.80 -9.80 -10.91
C GLU A 48 3.65 -10.92 -10.27
N ASP A 49 3.02 -12.02 -9.90
CA ASP A 49 3.72 -13.16 -9.30
C ASP A 49 4.63 -13.87 -10.32
N ALA A 50 4.22 -13.96 -11.58
CA ALA A 50 5.06 -14.47 -12.66
C ALA A 50 6.28 -13.56 -12.90
N ALA A 51 6.06 -12.25 -13.04
CA ALA A 51 7.14 -11.26 -13.19
C ALA A 51 8.13 -11.33 -12.02
N PHE A 52 7.63 -11.43 -10.78
CA PHE A 52 8.47 -11.56 -9.60
C PHE A 52 9.36 -12.82 -9.65
N ARG A 53 8.83 -13.96 -10.12
CA ARG A 53 9.61 -15.20 -10.24
C ARG A 53 10.75 -15.06 -11.25
N VAL A 54 10.48 -14.44 -12.39
CA VAL A 54 11.47 -14.21 -13.45
C VAL A 54 12.60 -13.30 -12.94
N VAL A 55 12.24 -12.16 -12.37
CA VAL A 55 13.20 -11.20 -11.80
C VAL A 55 14.04 -11.83 -10.70
N LYS A 56 13.41 -12.56 -9.78
CA LYS A 56 14.12 -13.23 -8.69
C LYS A 56 15.09 -14.30 -9.20
N ALA A 57 14.71 -15.03 -10.25
CA ALA A 57 15.60 -16.02 -10.88
C ALA A 57 16.81 -15.32 -11.51
N TYR A 58 16.58 -14.24 -12.26
CA TYR A 58 17.66 -13.47 -12.89
C TYR A 58 18.65 -12.89 -11.87
N LEU A 59 18.16 -12.22 -10.83
CA LEU A 59 19.01 -11.64 -9.78
C LEU A 59 19.79 -12.68 -8.97
N LYS A 60 19.33 -13.94 -8.93
CA LYS A 60 20.08 -15.00 -8.26
C LYS A 60 21.42 -15.23 -8.93
N ASP A 61 21.45 -15.21 -10.26
CA ASP A 61 22.65 -15.48 -11.05
C ASP A 61 23.42 -14.18 -11.38
N HIS A 62 22.75 -13.03 -11.32
CA HIS A 62 23.31 -11.70 -11.61
C HIS A 62 23.13 -10.71 -10.43
N ARG A 63 23.94 -10.88 -9.38
CA ARG A 63 23.87 -10.06 -8.15
C ARG A 63 24.24 -8.59 -8.37
N ASP A 64 25.11 -8.33 -9.33
CA ASP A 64 25.62 -6.99 -9.64
C ASP A 64 24.78 -6.25 -10.68
N ALA A 65 23.63 -6.82 -11.08
CA ALA A 65 22.78 -6.24 -12.11
C ALA A 65 22.16 -4.91 -11.65
N THR A 66 22.12 -3.96 -12.58
CA THR A 66 21.44 -2.67 -12.43
C THR A 66 19.96 -2.80 -12.75
N LEU A 67 19.17 -1.79 -12.36
CA LEU A 67 17.73 -1.76 -12.66
C LEU A 67 17.45 -1.86 -14.17
N ALA A 68 18.26 -1.20 -15.00
CA ALA A 68 18.14 -1.23 -16.45
C ALA A 68 18.44 -2.63 -17.02
N GLU A 69 19.53 -3.27 -16.60
CA GLU A 69 19.88 -4.62 -17.06
C GLU A 69 18.82 -5.66 -16.66
N VAL A 70 18.22 -5.52 -15.47
CA VAL A 70 17.13 -6.40 -15.05
C VAL A 70 15.90 -6.18 -15.93
N THR A 71 15.52 -4.94 -16.22
CA THR A 71 14.40 -4.63 -17.11
C THR A 71 14.63 -5.20 -18.51
N ASP A 72 15.81 -4.99 -19.08
CA ASP A 72 16.17 -5.45 -20.42
C ASP A 72 16.18 -6.98 -20.51
N ALA A 73 16.66 -7.67 -19.47
CA ALA A 73 16.76 -9.14 -19.47
C ALA A 73 15.44 -9.84 -19.13
N THR A 74 14.58 -9.22 -18.31
CA THR A 74 13.35 -9.86 -17.81
C THR A 74 12.09 -9.37 -18.50
N GLU A 75 12.20 -8.33 -19.35
CA GLU A 75 11.09 -7.62 -19.99
C GLU A 75 10.04 -7.10 -18.98
N VAL A 76 10.45 -6.91 -17.72
CA VAL A 76 9.60 -6.38 -16.66
C VAL A 76 9.78 -4.88 -16.57
N ASP A 77 8.66 -4.16 -16.59
CA ASP A 77 8.60 -2.71 -16.45
C ASP A 77 9.33 -2.22 -15.18
N VAL A 78 10.08 -1.14 -15.33
CA VAL A 78 10.80 -0.46 -14.24
C VAL A 78 9.86 -0.10 -13.09
N GLU A 79 8.66 0.38 -13.36
CA GLU A 79 7.67 0.74 -12.34
C GLU A 79 7.28 -0.47 -11.50
N LEU A 80 7.11 -1.64 -12.13
CA LEU A 80 6.77 -2.88 -11.44
C LEU A 80 7.94 -3.37 -10.58
N LEU A 81 9.18 -3.29 -11.08
CA LEU A 81 10.39 -3.61 -10.31
C LEU A 81 10.53 -2.71 -9.06
N VAL A 82 10.39 -1.40 -9.25
CA VAL A 82 10.44 -0.42 -8.16
C VAL A 82 9.33 -0.72 -7.13
N ALA A 83 8.12 -1.06 -7.57
CA ALA A 83 7.03 -1.47 -6.69
C ALA A 83 7.35 -2.77 -5.93
N MET A 84 7.99 -3.76 -6.55
CA MET A 84 8.41 -4.99 -5.87
C MET A 84 9.43 -4.73 -4.76
N ILE A 85 10.38 -3.82 -5.02
CA ILE A 85 11.38 -3.39 -4.04
C ILE A 85 10.70 -2.66 -2.87
N ARG A 86 9.85 -1.66 -3.16
CA ARG A 86 9.16 -0.86 -2.14
C ARG A 86 8.22 -1.68 -1.26
N ASN A 87 7.53 -2.65 -1.84
CA ASN A 87 6.64 -3.55 -1.11
C ASN A 87 7.40 -4.63 -0.30
N GLY A 88 8.74 -4.61 -0.32
CA GLY A 88 9.57 -5.58 0.40
C GLY A 88 9.53 -6.99 -0.17
N ARG A 89 9.03 -7.18 -1.40
CA ARG A 89 9.04 -8.48 -2.08
C ARG A 89 10.45 -8.85 -2.55
N LEU A 90 11.26 -7.83 -2.88
CA LEU A 90 12.62 -7.98 -3.37
C LEU A 90 13.62 -7.37 -2.39
N LEU A 91 14.58 -8.16 -1.92
CA LEU A 91 15.57 -7.72 -0.94
C LEU A 91 16.82 -7.18 -1.64
N LEU A 92 17.18 -5.95 -1.28
CA LEU A 92 18.31 -5.22 -1.86
C LEU A 92 19.67 -5.64 -1.27
N ARG A 93 19.69 -6.27 -0.08
CA ARG A 93 20.93 -6.62 0.65
C ARG A 93 21.91 -7.44 -0.18
N ASP A 94 21.40 -8.30 -1.04
CA ASP A 94 22.21 -9.19 -1.88
C ASP A 94 22.50 -8.59 -3.28
N ASN A 95 21.99 -7.40 -3.59
CA ASN A 95 22.03 -6.78 -4.92
C ASN A 95 22.46 -5.29 -4.83
N PRO A 96 23.75 -4.99 -4.61
CA PRO A 96 24.23 -3.65 -4.27
C PRO A 96 24.02 -2.59 -5.36
N ASN A 97 24.04 -2.98 -6.64
CA ASN A 97 23.87 -2.05 -7.78
C ASN A 97 22.41 -1.78 -8.14
N LEU A 98 21.46 -2.44 -7.47
CA LEU A 98 20.04 -2.30 -7.74
C LEU A 98 19.47 -1.05 -7.03
N THR A 99 19.70 0.12 -7.59
CA THR A 99 19.18 1.39 -7.06
C THR A 99 17.88 1.81 -7.75
N TYR A 100 17.02 2.55 -7.04
CA TYR A 100 15.73 3.06 -7.53
C TYR A 100 15.49 4.49 -7.05
N PRO A 101 14.63 5.28 -7.71
CA PRO A 101 14.45 6.69 -7.36
C PRO A 101 13.73 6.89 -6.02
N CYS A 102 14.26 7.81 -5.20
CA CYS A 102 13.63 8.34 -4.00
C CYS A 102 12.29 9.03 -4.34
N GLU A 103 11.23 8.75 -3.57
CA GLU A 103 9.89 9.32 -3.82
C GLU A 103 9.81 10.84 -3.64
N ARG A 104 10.73 11.43 -2.86
CA ARG A 104 10.73 12.87 -2.56
C ARG A 104 11.63 13.69 -3.49
N CYS A 105 12.85 13.22 -3.77
CA CYS A 105 13.86 13.99 -4.49
C CYS A 105 14.35 13.33 -5.78
N GLY A 106 13.92 12.11 -6.10
CA GLY A 106 14.32 11.39 -7.31
C GLY A 106 15.75 10.82 -7.30
N GLN A 107 16.58 11.15 -6.30
CA GLN A 107 17.94 10.61 -6.19
C GLN A 107 17.92 9.07 -6.06
N PRO A 108 18.87 8.35 -6.67
CA PRO A 108 18.97 6.90 -6.55
C PRO A 108 19.19 6.51 -5.07
N THR A 109 18.38 5.58 -4.59
CA THR A 109 18.46 5.02 -3.25
C THR A 109 18.52 3.49 -3.33
N HIS A 110 19.15 2.91 -2.32
CA HIS A 110 19.21 1.47 -2.06
C HIS A 110 18.48 1.10 -0.76
N ALA A 111 17.77 2.05 -0.16
CA ALA A 111 17.12 1.87 1.13
C ALA A 111 15.75 2.57 1.17
N GLY A 112 14.73 1.83 1.64
CA GLY A 112 13.40 2.35 1.97
C GLY A 112 12.69 3.10 0.84
N HIS A 113 11.70 3.93 1.18
CA HIS A 113 11.03 4.79 0.18
C HIS A 113 11.79 6.09 -0.11
N TYR A 114 12.67 6.48 0.81
CA TYR A 114 13.38 7.75 0.79
C TYR A 114 14.88 7.53 0.90
N CYS A 115 15.66 8.36 0.19
CA CYS A 115 17.11 8.37 0.38
C CYS A 115 17.47 8.79 1.83
N PRO A 116 18.68 8.46 2.31
CA PRO A 116 19.10 8.75 3.69
C PRO A 116 18.93 10.22 4.09
N GLN A 117 19.20 11.14 3.16
CA GLN A 117 19.03 12.58 3.38
C GLN A 117 17.55 12.95 3.58
N CYS A 118 16.67 12.55 2.66
CA CYS A 118 15.24 12.85 2.79
C CYS A 118 14.63 12.22 4.04
N ALA A 119 15.07 11.01 4.41
CA ALA A 119 14.64 10.35 5.64
C ALA A 119 15.08 11.13 6.89
N ALA A 120 16.34 11.59 6.94
CA ALA A 120 16.85 12.38 8.06
C ALA A 120 16.07 13.70 8.21
N GLU A 121 15.85 14.42 7.12
CA GLU A 121 15.06 15.66 7.13
C GLU A 121 13.63 15.45 7.63
N LEU A 122 12.99 14.34 7.22
CA LEU A 122 11.64 14.00 7.67
C LEU A 122 11.61 13.73 9.18
N VAL A 123 12.60 13.01 9.72
CA VAL A 123 12.72 12.74 11.15
C VAL A 123 12.89 14.04 11.93
N THR A 124 13.79 14.93 11.47
CA THR A 124 14.01 16.24 12.11
C THR A 124 12.77 17.14 12.07
N ALA A 125 12.07 17.17 10.94
CA ALA A 125 10.83 17.94 10.81
C ALA A 125 9.74 17.42 11.76
N LEU A 126 9.61 16.09 11.88
CA LEU A 126 8.64 15.47 12.77
C LEU A 126 8.97 15.74 14.25
N SER A 127 10.23 15.62 14.66
CA SER A 127 10.63 15.89 16.05
C SER A 127 10.40 17.35 16.42
N GLY A 128 10.73 18.29 15.53
CA GLY A 128 10.47 19.71 15.77
C GLY A 128 8.98 20.02 15.93
N ALA A 129 8.13 19.46 15.07
CA ALA A 129 6.67 19.63 15.17
C ALA A 129 6.10 19.03 16.46
N GLN A 130 6.62 17.88 16.92
CA GLN A 130 6.23 17.26 18.18
C GLN A 130 6.56 18.13 19.39
N GLU A 131 7.76 18.71 19.43
CA GLU A 131 8.16 19.63 20.50
C GLU A 131 7.31 20.90 20.53
N GLU A 132 7.03 21.48 19.36
CA GLU A 132 6.17 22.67 19.26
C GLU A 132 4.75 22.36 19.76
N LEU A 133 4.19 21.21 19.37
CA LEU A 133 2.89 20.76 19.83
C LEU A 133 2.88 20.54 21.35
N ALA A 134 3.92 19.92 21.90
CA ALA A 134 4.07 19.71 23.34
C ALA A 134 4.14 21.03 24.13
N ARG A 135 4.81 22.05 23.59
CA ARG A 135 4.83 23.40 24.18
C ARG A 135 3.46 24.06 24.14
N LYS A 136 2.73 23.96 23.02
CA LYS A 136 1.38 24.52 22.86
C LYS A 136 0.35 23.87 23.79
N ILE A 137 0.46 22.56 24.03
CA ILE A 137 -0.40 21.84 24.98
C ILE A 137 -0.17 22.36 26.40
N LYS A 138 1.08 22.43 26.87
CA LYS A 138 1.43 22.97 28.20
C LYS A 138 0.96 24.42 28.40
N GLY A 139 1.01 25.25 27.35
CA GLY A 139 0.56 26.64 27.42
C GLY A 139 -0.95 26.80 27.62
N LYS A 140 -1.77 25.85 27.15
CA LYS A 140 -3.23 25.88 27.30
C LYS A 140 -3.72 25.45 28.67
N ASP A 141 -3.00 24.57 29.36
CA ASP A 141 -3.38 24.09 30.70
C ASP A 141 -3.33 25.20 31.77
N ASN A 142 -2.50 26.23 31.55
CA ASN A 142 -2.38 27.38 32.46
C ASN A 142 -3.50 28.43 32.32
N ASP A 143 -4.36 28.33 31.31
CA ASP A 143 -5.43 29.31 31.03
C ASP A 143 -6.80 28.86 31.58
N GLY A 144 -6.77 28.10 32.67
CA GLY A 144 -7.95 27.57 33.35
C GLY A 144 -8.84 28.64 33.98
N TYR A 145 -10.15 28.42 33.92
CA TYR A 145 -11.25 29.31 34.35
C TYR A 145 -11.12 29.95 35.76
N TYR A 146 -10.29 29.38 36.65
CA TYR A 146 -10.10 29.88 38.02
C TYR A 146 -9.04 30.99 38.18
N SER A 147 -8.16 31.25 37.20
CA SER A 147 -7.14 32.32 37.28
C SER A 147 -7.66 33.72 36.94
N ARG A 148 -8.90 33.83 36.40
CA ARG A 148 -9.50 35.09 35.93
C ARG A 148 -10.36 35.83 36.96
N ARG A 149 -10.49 35.31 38.20
CA ARG A 149 -11.50 35.78 39.18
C ARG A 149 -10.94 36.44 40.45
N GLN A 150 -9.67 36.89 40.45
CA GLN A 150 -9.02 37.52 41.62
C GLN A 150 -8.99 39.07 41.59
N HIS A 151 -9.77 39.74 40.73
CA HIS A 151 -9.81 41.21 40.63
C HIS A 151 -11.21 41.84 40.78
N LEU A 152 -12.07 41.29 41.63
CA LEU A 152 -13.29 41.96 42.08
C LEU A 152 -13.29 42.13 43.60
#